data_AF-A0A6H0Y5R3-F1
#
_entry.id   AF-A0A6H0Y5R3-F1
#
_cell.length_a   1.000
_cell.length_b   1.000
_cell.length_c   1.000
_cell.angle_alpha   90.00
_cell.angle_beta   90.00
_cell.angle_gamma   90.00
#
_symmetry.space_group_name_H-M   'P 1'
#
loop_
_entity.id
_entity.type
_entity.pdbx_description
1 polymer ?
#
loop_
_entity_poly.entity_id
_entity_poly.type
_entity_poly.pdbx_seq_one_letter_code
_entity_poly.pdbx_strand_id
1 'polypeptide(L)'
;MADRTIDTVVARLSDPSLDTKGKIETLTSVRDNIESWCSGGSYSVFLEKLIDVFLGLLDGPPVFTSTSSEQRIRNCVLEILHRLPITDPEKTEKYAQRIVDKCLDIVRVDNEDNAVLCLKIIMDFERYHIKALHDRAQPFLDLIMELFDGMQQTVRDTFDSPQASDNNGDSVVTNSPRPGSPVASQTSGVGAEEQQTTRTLTKGMNSFKVVAECPIIVVSIFQAYKTLLPKNVPQFTPRIQAALKLQAGPQQRAHESAAAKATIFHKLRP
;
A
#
# COMPACT_ATOMS: atom_id res chain seq x y z
N MET A 1 -29.14 -12.73 13.96
CA MET A 1 -28.21 -12.24 15.00
C MET A 1 -27.07 -11.43 14.39
N ALA A 2 -26.42 -11.90 13.31
CA ALA A 2 -25.38 -11.15 12.59
C ALA A 2 -25.83 -9.74 12.13
N ASP A 3 -27.03 -9.60 11.56
CA ASP A 3 -27.54 -8.30 11.10
C ASP A 3 -27.61 -7.23 12.20
N ARG A 4 -28.03 -7.60 13.42
CA ARG A 4 -28.07 -6.68 14.58
C ARG A 4 -26.67 -6.23 15.00
N THR A 5 -25.68 -7.12 14.87
CA THR A 5 -24.28 -6.77 15.15
C THR A 5 -23.73 -5.83 14.09
N ILE A 6 -24.06 -6.03 12.80
CA ILE A 6 -23.69 -5.12 11.70
C ILE A 6 -24.31 -3.74 11.94
N ASP A 7 -25.60 -3.66 12.28
CA ASP A 7 -26.29 -2.39 12.57
C ASP A 7 -25.64 -1.63 13.72
N THR A 8 -25.18 -2.34 14.75
CA THR A 8 -24.46 -1.72 15.88
C THR A 8 -23.12 -1.13 15.43
N VAL A 9 -22.38 -1.84 14.58
CA VAL A 9 -21.10 -1.34 14.03
C VAL A 9 -21.34 -0.10 13.17
N VAL A 10 -22.33 -0.13 12.28
CA VAL A 10 -22.70 1.00 11.42
C VAL A 10 -23.05 2.21 12.26
N ALA A 11 -23.90 2.04 13.27
CA ALA A 11 -24.31 3.12 14.17
C ALA A 11 -23.11 3.74 14.88
N ARG A 12 -22.19 2.92 15.41
CA ARG A 12 -20.98 3.41 16.09
C ARG A 12 -20.04 4.16 15.15
N LEU A 13 -19.76 3.60 13.97
CA LEU A 13 -18.81 4.21 13.04
C LEU A 13 -19.35 5.48 12.38
N SER A 14 -20.67 5.55 12.19
CA SER A 14 -21.34 6.72 11.61
C SER A 14 -21.63 7.82 12.63
N ASP A 15 -21.48 7.54 13.93
CA ASP A 15 -21.69 8.53 14.99
C ASP A 15 -20.59 9.61 14.97
N PRO A 16 -20.95 10.88 14.72
CA PRO A 16 -19.98 11.99 14.76
C PRO A 16 -19.47 12.28 16.17
N SER A 17 -20.22 11.88 17.20
CA SER A 17 -19.86 12.11 18.61
C SER A 17 -18.94 11.03 19.19
N LEU A 18 -18.81 9.88 18.51
CA LEU A 18 -17.89 8.83 18.93
C LEU A 18 -16.45 9.30 18.75
N ASP A 19 -15.68 9.16 19.83
CA ASP A 19 -14.27 9.53 19.86
C ASP A 19 -13.43 8.65 18.93
N THR A 20 -12.27 9.18 18.52
CA THR A 20 -11.38 8.50 17.57
C THR A 20 -10.92 7.14 18.10
N LYS A 21 -10.75 7.01 19.43
CA LYS A 21 -10.39 5.74 20.08
C LYS A 21 -11.50 4.70 19.94
N GLY A 22 -12.75 5.05 20.22
CA GLY A 22 -13.89 4.14 20.05
C GLY A 22 -14.08 3.69 18.59
N LYS A 23 -13.79 4.57 17.62
CA LYS A 23 -13.77 4.21 16.19
C LYS A 23 -12.66 3.19 15.88
N ILE A 24 -11.44 3.43 16.35
CA ILE A 24 -10.30 2.50 16.17
C ILE A 24 -10.60 1.12 16.76
N GLU A 25 -11.13 1.06 17.98
CA GLU A 25 -11.48 -0.21 18.63
C GLU A 25 -12.53 -0.99 17.82
N THR A 26 -13.55 -0.27 17.32
CA THR A 26 -14.60 -0.87 16.50
C THR A 26 -14.05 -1.41 15.17
N LEU A 27 -13.25 -0.61 14.47
CA LEU A 27 -12.62 -1.01 13.20
C LEU A 27 -11.66 -2.19 13.38
N THR A 28 -10.85 -2.16 14.44
CA THR A 28 -9.91 -3.25 14.77
C THR A 28 -10.66 -4.56 14.99
N SER A 29 -11.77 -4.51 15.74
CA SER A 29 -12.63 -5.69 15.95
C SER A 29 -13.21 -6.22 14.65
N VAL A 30 -13.67 -5.35 13.74
CA VAL A 30 -14.17 -5.75 12.42
C VAL A 30 -13.06 -6.40 11.59
N ARG A 31 -11.89 -5.77 11.52
CA ARG A 31 -10.72 -6.27 10.78
C ARG A 31 -10.30 -7.64 11.27
N ASP A 32 -10.17 -7.82 12.58
CA ASP A 32 -9.65 -9.06 13.16
C ASP A 32 -10.62 -10.23 12.95
N ASN A 33 -11.93 -9.94 12.83
CA ASN A 33 -12.98 -10.95 12.64
C ASN A 33 -13.54 -10.99 11.20
N ILE A 34 -12.84 -10.42 10.22
CA ILE A 34 -13.36 -10.18 8.86
C ILE A 34 -13.93 -11.44 8.18
N GLU A 35 -13.33 -12.61 8.42
CA GLU A 35 -13.78 -13.90 7.88
C GLU A 35 -15.18 -14.27 8.38
N SER A 36 -15.47 -14.00 9.66
CA SER A 36 -16.78 -14.24 10.25
C SER A 36 -17.84 -13.30 9.65
N TRP A 37 -17.49 -12.02 9.49
CA TRP A 37 -18.37 -11.01 8.91
C TRP A 37 -18.70 -11.30 7.44
N CYS A 38 -17.75 -11.86 6.68
CA CYS A 38 -17.91 -12.17 5.27
C CYS A 38 -18.40 -13.61 4.99
N SER A 39 -18.96 -14.28 5.99
CA SER A 39 -19.43 -15.66 5.86
C SER A 39 -20.91 -15.76 5.46
N GLY A 40 -21.21 -16.68 4.53
CA GLY A 40 -22.57 -17.05 4.14
C GLY A 40 -23.44 -15.88 3.67
N GLY A 41 -24.68 -15.83 4.15
CA GLY A 41 -25.66 -14.81 3.78
C GLY A 41 -25.40 -13.42 4.39
N SER A 42 -24.59 -13.32 5.44
CA SER A 42 -24.27 -12.06 6.10
C SER A 42 -23.37 -11.15 5.25
N TYR A 43 -22.62 -11.72 4.30
CA TYR A 43 -21.65 -10.96 3.52
C TYR A 43 -22.29 -9.87 2.66
N SER A 44 -23.43 -10.17 2.02
CA SER A 44 -24.13 -9.17 1.21
C SER A 44 -24.62 -8.00 2.06
N VAL A 45 -25.13 -8.28 3.27
CA VAL A 45 -25.59 -7.27 4.23
C VAL A 45 -24.41 -6.45 4.77
N PHE A 46 -23.29 -7.11 5.06
CA PHE A 46 -22.05 -6.45 5.47
C PHE A 46 -21.60 -5.45 4.41
N LEU A 47 -21.49 -5.87 3.14
CA LEU A 47 -21.06 -4.99 2.06
C LEU A 47 -22.03 -3.81 1.87
N GLU A 48 -23.33 -4.09 1.85
CA GLU A 48 -24.36 -3.05 1.63
C GLU A 48 -24.34 -1.98 2.72
N LYS A 49 -24.13 -2.36 3.98
CA LYS A 49 -24.19 -1.42 5.09
C LYS A 49 -22.86 -0.74 5.41
N LEU A 50 -21.72 -1.38 5.14
CA LEU A 50 -20.43 -0.90 5.62
C LEU A 50 -19.50 -0.34 4.54
N ILE A 51 -19.68 -0.67 3.25
CA ILE A 51 -18.81 -0.10 2.21
C ILE A 51 -18.87 1.42 2.20
N ASP A 52 -20.06 2.01 2.26
CA ASP A 52 -20.21 3.47 2.26
C ASP A 52 -19.61 4.11 3.50
N VAL A 53 -19.75 3.46 4.66
CA VAL A 53 -19.14 3.90 5.92
C VAL A 53 -17.62 3.88 5.82
N PHE A 54 -17.04 2.82 5.27
CA PHE A 54 -15.59 2.71 5.09
C PHE A 54 -15.05 3.75 4.11
N LEU A 55 -15.70 3.94 2.97
CA LEU A 55 -15.29 4.97 2.00
C LEU A 55 -15.41 6.37 2.60
N GLY A 56 -16.45 6.63 3.41
CA GLY A 56 -16.64 7.87 4.16
C GLY A 56 -15.55 8.12 5.21
N LEU A 57 -15.08 7.08 5.91
CA LEU A 57 -13.95 7.21 6.85
C LEU A 57 -12.62 7.52 6.16
N LEU A 58 -12.53 7.29 4.84
CA LEU A 58 -11.41 7.67 4.00
C LEU A 58 -11.59 9.07 3.38
N ASP A 59 -12.75 9.71 3.55
CA ASP A 59 -12.98 11.12 3.20
C ASP A 59 -12.32 12.01 4.26
N GLY A 60 -11.14 12.51 3.93
CA GLY A 60 -10.36 13.36 4.81
C GLY A 60 -8.99 13.67 4.21
N PRO A 61 -8.29 14.67 4.75
CA PRO A 61 -6.93 14.98 4.30
C PRO A 61 -5.99 13.79 4.54
N PRO A 62 -4.94 13.64 3.73
CA PRO A 62 -3.91 12.63 3.96
C PRO A 62 -3.15 12.91 5.26
N VAL A 63 -2.70 11.85 5.91
CA VAL A 63 -2.03 11.92 7.21
C VAL A 63 -0.65 11.32 7.10
N PHE A 64 0.38 12.08 7.51
CA PHE A 64 1.78 11.68 7.35
C PHE A 64 2.47 11.39 8.69
N THR A 65 1.74 11.34 9.79
CA THR A 65 2.28 10.99 11.11
C THR A 65 1.86 9.57 11.46
N SER A 66 2.82 8.65 11.60
CA SER A 66 2.51 7.21 11.74
C SER A 66 1.65 6.85 12.95
N THR A 67 1.77 7.62 14.04
CA THR A 67 1.05 7.39 15.31
C THR A 67 -0.25 8.18 15.43
N SER A 68 -0.60 9.00 14.43
CA SER A 68 -1.87 9.72 14.44
C SER A 68 -3.05 8.75 14.44
N SER A 69 -4.03 9.04 15.27
CA SER A 69 -5.26 8.25 15.38
C SER A 69 -6.01 8.22 14.05
N GLU A 70 -6.00 9.32 13.30
CA GLU A 70 -6.59 9.43 11.97
C GLU A 70 -5.88 8.50 10.98
N GLN A 71 -4.55 8.43 11.02
CA GLN A 71 -3.80 7.48 10.19
C GLN A 71 -4.14 6.02 10.55
N ARG A 72 -4.28 5.72 11.84
CA ARG A 72 -4.68 4.38 12.30
C ARG A 72 -6.07 3.99 11.78
N ILE A 73 -7.03 4.91 11.77
CA ILE A 73 -8.37 4.68 11.18
C ILE A 73 -8.24 4.39 9.68
N ARG A 74 -7.59 5.28 8.93
CA ARG A 74 -7.46 5.15 7.47
C ARG A 74 -6.81 3.84 7.08
N ASN A 75 -5.70 3.51 7.74
CA ASN A 75 -4.97 2.28 7.50
C ASN A 75 -5.81 1.04 7.83
N CYS A 76 -6.47 1.01 8.98
CA CYS A 76 -7.31 -0.12 9.39
C CYS A 76 -8.49 -0.34 8.41
N VAL A 77 -9.11 0.72 7.91
CA VAL A 77 -10.15 0.62 6.87
C VAL A 77 -9.60 0.00 5.58
N LEU A 78 -8.42 0.43 5.12
CA LEU A 78 -7.79 -0.15 3.94
C LEU A 78 -7.40 -1.62 4.16
N GLU A 79 -6.95 -2.00 5.36
CA GLU A 79 -6.70 -3.41 5.71
C GLU A 79 -7.99 -4.24 5.66
N ILE A 80 -9.13 -3.69 6.10
CA ILE A 80 -10.44 -4.36 5.98
C ILE A 80 -10.79 -4.57 4.51
N LEU A 81 -10.70 -3.51 3.69
CA LEU A 81 -11.03 -3.57 2.26
C LEU A 81 -10.15 -4.57 1.50
N HIS A 82 -8.85 -4.63 1.83
CA HIS A 82 -7.91 -5.58 1.24
C HIS A 82 -8.18 -7.04 1.63
N ARG A 83 -8.86 -7.29 2.75
CA ARG A 83 -9.18 -8.65 3.23
C ARG A 83 -10.57 -9.15 2.79
N LEU A 84 -11.32 -8.39 2.00
CA LEU A 84 -12.65 -8.80 1.54
C LEU A 84 -12.57 -10.03 0.62
N PRO A 85 -13.47 -11.01 0.75
CA PRO A 85 -13.62 -12.09 -0.24
C PRO A 85 -14.18 -11.56 -1.56
N ILE A 86 -13.33 -11.17 -2.49
CA ILE A 86 -13.72 -10.58 -3.79
C ILE A 86 -13.88 -11.61 -4.93
N THR A 87 -13.65 -12.88 -4.64
CA THR A 87 -13.71 -13.96 -5.65
C THR A 87 -15.14 -14.33 -6.08
N ASP A 88 -16.15 -13.72 -5.48
CA ASP A 88 -17.58 -13.89 -5.76
C ASP A 88 -18.13 -12.60 -6.39
N PRO A 89 -17.98 -12.42 -7.73
CA PRO A 89 -18.28 -11.15 -8.37
C PRO A 89 -19.73 -10.71 -8.22
N GLU A 90 -20.67 -11.66 -8.10
CA GLU A 90 -22.10 -11.36 -7.97
C GLU A 90 -22.41 -10.44 -6.77
N LYS A 91 -21.60 -10.53 -5.70
CA LYS A 91 -21.77 -9.72 -4.49
C LYS A 91 -20.96 -8.44 -4.50
N THR A 92 -19.73 -8.49 -5.03
CA THR A 92 -18.75 -7.39 -4.90
C THR A 92 -18.70 -6.45 -6.11
N GLU A 93 -19.18 -6.87 -7.29
CA GLU A 93 -19.01 -6.11 -8.54
C GLU A 93 -19.66 -4.73 -8.49
N LYS A 94 -20.83 -4.59 -7.84
CA LYS A 94 -21.51 -3.29 -7.69
C LYS A 94 -20.72 -2.24 -6.89
N TYR A 95 -19.75 -2.67 -6.09
CA TYR A 95 -18.90 -1.77 -5.29
C TYR A 95 -17.52 -1.54 -5.91
N ALA A 96 -17.12 -2.39 -6.86
CA ALA A 96 -15.77 -2.45 -7.39
C ALA A 96 -15.27 -1.08 -7.90
N GLN A 97 -16.06 -0.41 -8.75
CA GLN A 97 -15.67 0.89 -9.31
C GLN A 97 -15.42 1.94 -8.23
N ARG A 98 -16.33 2.05 -7.25
CA ARG A 98 -16.22 3.05 -6.17
C ARG A 98 -15.01 2.81 -5.26
N ILE A 99 -14.71 1.54 -4.97
CA ILE A 99 -13.54 1.16 -4.18
C ILE A 99 -12.25 1.45 -4.95
N VAL A 100 -12.18 1.08 -6.23
CA VAL A 100 -11.00 1.31 -7.09
C VAL A 100 -10.75 2.80 -7.30
N ASP A 101 -11.79 3.58 -7.62
CA ASP A 101 -11.67 5.03 -7.81
C ASP A 101 -11.14 5.71 -6.54
N LYS A 102 -11.69 5.34 -5.37
CA LYS A 102 -11.20 5.84 -4.08
C LYS A 102 -9.74 5.47 -3.83
N CYS A 103 -9.33 4.25 -4.16
CA CYS A 103 -7.95 3.80 -3.99
C CYS A 103 -6.99 4.53 -4.94
N LEU A 104 -7.38 4.78 -6.20
CA LEU A 104 -6.59 5.56 -7.16
C LEU A 104 -6.32 6.98 -6.64
N ASP A 105 -7.33 7.62 -6.06
CA ASP A 105 -7.19 8.94 -5.44
C ASP A 105 -6.22 8.91 -4.24
N ILE A 106 -6.38 7.92 -3.35
CA ILE A 106 -5.53 7.78 -2.15
C ILE A 106 -4.06 7.61 -2.53
N VAL A 107 -3.73 6.78 -3.53
CA VAL A 107 -2.33 6.57 -3.96
C VAL A 107 -1.67 7.90 -4.37
N ARG A 108 -2.43 8.82 -4.98
CA ARG A 108 -1.90 10.10 -5.47
C ARG A 108 -1.60 11.11 -4.36
N VAL A 109 -2.33 11.05 -3.25
CA VAL A 109 -2.29 12.11 -2.23
C VAL A 109 -1.78 11.66 -0.87
N ASP A 110 -1.93 10.39 -0.52
CA ASP A 110 -1.71 9.88 0.83
C ASP A 110 -0.29 9.33 1.03
N ASN A 111 -0.03 8.85 2.25
CA ASN A 111 1.24 8.28 2.65
C ASN A 111 1.49 6.89 2.03
N GLU A 112 2.76 6.47 2.09
CA GLU A 112 3.24 5.22 1.53
C GLU A 112 2.56 3.96 2.09
N ASP A 113 2.17 3.94 3.37
CA ASP A 113 1.57 2.74 3.97
C ASP A 113 0.15 2.52 3.42
N ASN A 114 -0.63 3.59 3.28
CA ASN A 114 -1.96 3.55 2.69
C ASN A 114 -1.89 3.29 1.17
N ALA A 115 -0.95 3.93 0.47
CA ALA A 115 -0.77 3.75 -0.97
C ALA A 115 -0.44 2.29 -1.34
N VAL A 116 0.40 1.60 -0.57
CA VAL A 116 0.71 0.17 -0.79
C VAL A 116 -0.54 -0.70 -0.68
N LEU A 117 -1.38 -0.48 0.33
CA LEU A 117 -2.64 -1.21 0.48
C LEU A 117 -3.58 -0.92 -0.70
N CYS A 118 -3.73 0.34 -1.09
CA CYS A 118 -4.55 0.74 -2.23
C CYS A 118 -4.10 0.07 -3.53
N LEU A 119 -2.79 0.00 -3.80
CA LEU A 119 -2.27 -0.69 -4.99
C LEU A 119 -2.65 -2.18 -5.02
N LYS A 120 -2.62 -2.86 -3.87
CA LYS A 120 -3.01 -4.28 -3.74
C LYS A 120 -4.51 -4.47 -3.92
N ILE A 121 -5.32 -3.61 -3.29
CA ILE A 121 -6.77 -3.60 -3.47
C ILE A 121 -7.11 -3.42 -4.95
N ILE A 122 -6.54 -2.41 -5.63
CA ILE A 122 -6.82 -2.19 -7.06
C ILE A 122 -6.41 -3.41 -7.88
N MET A 123 -5.20 -3.95 -7.70
CA MET A 123 -4.73 -5.14 -8.42
C MET A 123 -5.70 -6.32 -8.28
N ASP A 124 -6.16 -6.59 -7.08
CA ASP A 124 -7.05 -7.70 -6.77
C ASP A 124 -8.43 -7.49 -7.40
N PHE A 125 -9.03 -6.31 -7.24
CA PHE A 125 -10.31 -5.98 -7.87
C PHE A 125 -10.24 -6.05 -9.40
N GLU A 126 -9.19 -5.49 -10.02
CA GLU A 126 -8.95 -5.54 -11.47
C GLU A 126 -8.81 -6.98 -12.01
N ARG A 127 -8.35 -7.93 -11.19
CA ARG A 127 -8.26 -9.35 -11.56
C ARG A 127 -9.61 -10.05 -11.57
N TYR A 128 -10.47 -9.78 -10.58
CA TYR A 128 -11.75 -10.49 -10.41
C TYR A 128 -12.95 -9.78 -11.06
N HIS A 129 -12.86 -8.47 -11.30
CA HIS A 129 -13.96 -7.63 -11.79
C HIS A 129 -13.68 -6.98 -13.15
N ILE A 130 -13.05 -7.73 -14.06
CA ILE A 130 -12.59 -7.26 -15.38
C ILE A 130 -13.67 -6.50 -16.16
N LYS A 131 -14.91 -7.00 -16.15
CA LYS A 131 -16.02 -6.37 -16.87
C LYS A 131 -16.40 -5.01 -16.31
N ALA A 132 -16.52 -4.90 -14.99
CA ALA A 132 -16.89 -3.66 -14.33
C ALA A 132 -15.75 -2.63 -14.32
N LEU A 133 -14.49 -3.07 -14.39
CA LEU A 133 -13.31 -2.22 -14.25
C LEU A 133 -12.53 -1.99 -15.54
N HIS A 134 -13.05 -2.44 -16.68
CA HIS A 134 -12.38 -2.30 -17.97
C HIS A 134 -11.87 -0.87 -18.24
N ASP A 135 -12.67 0.15 -17.92
CA ASP A 135 -12.33 1.56 -18.16
C ASP A 135 -11.44 2.18 -17.07
N ARG A 136 -11.08 1.41 -16.04
CA ARG A 136 -10.18 1.79 -14.94
C ARG A 136 -8.78 1.17 -15.05
N ALA A 137 -8.66 0.07 -15.79
CA ALA A 137 -7.38 -0.60 -16.01
C ALA A 137 -6.32 0.32 -16.64
N GLN A 138 -6.66 1.13 -17.65
CA GLN A 138 -5.70 2.07 -18.26
C GLN A 138 -5.33 3.23 -17.30
N PRO A 139 -6.28 3.93 -16.65
CA PRO A 139 -5.95 4.91 -15.61
C PRO A 139 -5.03 4.36 -14.50
N PHE A 140 -5.21 3.10 -14.13
CA PHE A 140 -4.32 2.45 -13.16
C PHE A 140 -2.91 2.23 -13.70
N LEU A 141 -2.76 1.77 -14.94
CA LEU A 141 -1.46 1.66 -15.59
C LEU A 141 -0.77 3.03 -15.73
N ASP A 142 -1.53 4.08 -16.06
CA ASP A 142 -1.00 5.45 -16.17
C ASP A 142 -0.46 5.94 -14.82
N LEU A 143 -1.19 5.71 -13.72
CA LEU A 143 -0.72 5.98 -12.36
C LEU A 143 0.60 5.25 -12.04
N ILE A 144 0.74 3.98 -12.44
CA ILE A 144 1.99 3.23 -12.22
C ILE A 144 3.13 3.80 -13.06
N MET A 145 2.88 4.25 -14.29
CA MET A 145 3.90 4.92 -15.10
C MET A 145 4.37 6.23 -14.45
N GLU A 146 3.44 7.02 -13.90
CA GLU A 146 3.77 8.23 -13.13
C GLU A 146 4.64 7.92 -11.89
N LEU A 147 4.34 6.83 -11.17
CA LEU A 147 5.14 6.36 -10.04
C LEU A 147 6.58 6.04 -10.44
N PHE A 148 6.77 5.36 -11.57
CA PHE A 148 8.12 5.09 -12.09
C PHE A 148 8.85 6.35 -12.55
N ASP A 149 8.15 7.27 -13.21
CA ASP A 149 8.73 8.52 -13.72
C ASP A 149 9.17 9.45 -12.58
N GLY A 150 8.41 9.51 -11.48
CA GLY A 150 8.76 10.28 -10.28
C GLY A 150 9.95 9.72 -9.50
N MET A 151 10.38 8.49 -9.77
CA MET A 151 11.37 7.82 -8.93
C MET A 151 12.79 8.40 -9.07
N GLN A 152 13.16 8.93 -10.25
CA GLN A 152 14.45 9.62 -10.40
C GLN A 152 14.55 10.86 -9.51
N GLN A 153 13.47 11.63 -9.43
CA GLN A 153 13.41 12.81 -8.57
C GLN A 153 13.45 12.40 -7.10
N THR A 154 12.70 11.35 -6.74
CA THR A 154 12.68 10.80 -5.37
C THR A 154 14.08 10.37 -4.90
N VAL A 155 14.88 9.72 -5.75
CA VAL A 155 16.28 9.35 -5.42
C VAL A 155 17.12 10.59 -5.16
N ARG A 156 17.05 11.61 -6.01
CA ARG A 156 17.81 12.85 -5.82
C ARG A 156 17.42 13.54 -4.50
N ASP A 157 16.13 13.70 -4.26
CA ASP A 157 15.64 14.39 -3.07
C ASP A 157 16.03 13.65 -1.77
N THR A 158 16.05 12.31 -1.82
CA THR A 158 16.36 11.46 -0.65
C THR A 158 17.87 11.32 -0.39
N PHE A 159 18.69 11.25 -1.44
CA PHE A 159 20.12 10.94 -1.31
C PHE A 159 21.07 12.13 -1.55
N ASP A 160 20.63 13.16 -2.28
CA ASP A 160 21.46 14.32 -2.67
C ASP A 160 21.09 15.61 -1.90
N SER A 161 19.98 15.62 -1.14
CA SER A 161 19.64 16.77 -0.30
C SER A 161 20.58 16.91 0.91
N PRO A 162 21.26 18.05 1.11
CA PRO A 162 22.19 18.27 2.22
C PRO A 162 21.50 18.47 3.60
N GLN A 163 20.20 18.22 3.72
CA GLN A 163 19.46 18.36 4.98
C GLN A 163 19.48 17.11 5.88
N ALA A 164 20.13 16.02 5.47
CA ALA A 164 20.35 14.84 6.32
C ALA A 164 21.61 14.96 7.21
N SER A 165 22.04 16.18 7.54
CA SER A 165 23.26 16.45 8.30
C SER A 165 23.07 17.54 9.33
N ASP A 166 21.93 17.54 10.05
CA ASP A 166 21.80 18.18 11.36
C ASP A 166 20.45 17.82 11.98
N ASN A 167 20.36 16.62 12.56
CA ASN A 167 19.65 16.39 13.83
C ASN A 167 19.86 14.95 14.31
N ASN A 168 20.51 14.87 15.48
CA ASN A 168 20.63 13.78 16.45
C ASN A 168 20.16 12.37 16.06
N GLY A 169 21.09 11.43 16.21
CA GLY A 169 20.92 10.04 15.83
C GLY A 169 19.80 9.30 16.56
N ASP A 170 19.03 8.54 15.78
CA ASP A 170 18.81 7.13 16.07
C ASP A 170 18.35 6.41 14.79
N SER A 171 18.82 5.17 14.63
CA SER A 171 18.32 4.10 13.75
C SER A 171 17.75 4.42 12.34
N VAL A 172 18.63 4.66 11.35
CA VAL A 172 18.30 4.38 9.94
C VAL A 172 18.43 2.88 9.70
N VAL A 173 17.35 2.12 9.87
CA VAL A 173 17.27 0.73 9.41
C VAL A 173 17.05 0.75 7.88
N THR A 174 18.13 0.72 7.13
CA THR A 174 18.10 0.55 5.68
C THR A 174 17.70 -0.89 5.34
N ASN A 175 16.41 -1.15 5.09
CA ASN A 175 15.99 -2.39 4.45
C ASN A 175 16.39 -2.36 2.97
N SER A 176 17.55 -2.94 2.66
CA SER A 176 17.97 -3.24 1.28
C SER A 176 17.04 -4.30 0.66
N PRO A 177 16.45 -4.10 -0.52
CA PRO A 177 15.78 -5.18 -1.25
C PRO A 177 16.86 -6.06 -1.89
N ARG A 178 17.12 -7.25 -1.33
CA ARG A 178 17.92 -8.28 -1.99
C ARG A 178 16.96 -9.24 -2.73
N PRO A 179 17.18 -9.54 -4.02
CA PRO A 179 16.42 -10.56 -4.71
C PRO A 179 16.88 -11.94 -4.23
N GLY A 180 15.96 -12.74 -3.65
CA GLY A 180 16.13 -14.20 -3.56
C GLY A 180 16.54 -14.80 -2.21
N SER A 181 15.94 -14.41 -1.09
CA SER A 181 15.99 -15.23 0.15
C SER A 181 14.67 -15.08 0.93
N PRO A 182 14.20 -16.14 1.63
CA PRO A 182 12.87 -16.15 2.22
C PRO A 182 12.80 -15.10 3.33
N VAL A 183 11.69 -14.37 3.37
CA VAL A 183 11.38 -13.40 4.43
C VAL A 183 11.23 -14.19 5.73
N ALA A 184 12.27 -14.19 6.56
CA ALA A 184 12.12 -14.55 7.96
C ALA A 184 11.38 -13.39 8.64
N SER A 185 10.05 -13.49 8.71
CA SER A 185 9.27 -12.78 9.72
C SER A 185 9.84 -13.16 11.08
N GLN A 186 10.54 -12.22 11.71
CA GLN A 186 11.06 -12.42 13.07
C GLN A 186 9.87 -12.47 14.03
N THR A 187 9.49 -13.67 14.44
CA THR A 187 8.73 -13.90 15.66
C THR A 187 9.69 -14.08 16.83
N SER A 188 9.71 -13.04 17.66
CA SER A 188 9.71 -13.07 19.13
C SER A 188 11.01 -13.36 19.89
N GLY A 189 11.35 -12.38 20.74
CA GLY A 189 12.31 -12.51 21.83
C GLY A 189 12.19 -11.39 22.87
N VAL A 190 11.20 -11.52 23.76
CA VAL A 190 11.16 -11.04 25.17
C VAL A 190 11.06 -9.51 25.42
N GLY A 191 9.83 -9.08 25.78
CA GLY A 191 9.55 -8.03 26.76
C GLY A 191 10.11 -6.63 26.51
N ALA A 192 9.48 -5.86 25.63
CA ALA A 192 9.53 -4.41 25.67
C ALA A 192 8.20 -3.86 25.11
N GLU A 193 7.57 -2.97 25.86
CA GLU A 193 6.39 -2.23 25.44
C GLU A 193 6.64 -1.59 24.07
N GLU A 194 5.70 -1.74 23.13
CA GLU A 194 5.76 -1.13 21.80
C GLU A 194 5.74 0.40 21.93
N GLN A 195 6.89 0.99 22.17
CA GLN A 195 7.11 2.41 22.01
C GLN A 195 7.17 2.65 20.50
N GLN A 196 6.00 2.76 19.87
CA GLN A 196 5.87 3.13 18.45
C GLN A 196 6.57 4.49 18.26
N THR A 197 7.82 4.45 17.83
CA THR A 197 8.58 5.64 17.47
C THR A 197 7.79 6.36 16.38
N THR A 198 7.31 7.57 16.70
CA THR A 198 6.54 8.38 15.75
C THR A 198 7.43 8.74 14.57
N ARG A 199 7.07 8.29 13.38
CA ARG A 199 7.78 8.61 12.13
C ARG A 199 6.92 9.44 11.20
N THR A 200 7.56 10.34 10.47
CA THR A 200 6.95 11.01 9.33
C THR A 200 6.96 10.04 8.14
N LEU A 201 5.79 9.82 7.55
CA LEU A 201 5.61 8.94 6.40
C LEU A 201 5.82 9.73 5.11
N THR A 202 6.50 9.12 4.15
CA THR A 202 6.67 9.69 2.81
C THR A 202 5.35 9.62 2.03
N LYS A 203 5.13 10.58 1.14
CA LYS A 203 4.01 10.53 0.19
C LYS A 203 4.14 9.32 -0.74
N GLY A 204 3.04 8.60 -0.97
CA GLY A 204 3.02 7.36 -1.75
C GLY A 204 3.61 7.51 -3.15
N MET A 205 3.31 8.62 -3.83
CA MET A 205 3.87 8.95 -5.15
C MET A 205 5.41 9.06 -5.18
N ASN A 206 6.04 9.27 -4.02
CA ASN A 206 7.48 9.43 -3.86
C ASN A 206 8.08 8.31 -3.00
N SER A 207 7.44 7.14 -2.92
CA SER A 207 7.89 6.05 -2.06
C SER A 207 8.45 4.88 -2.84
N PHE A 208 9.70 4.50 -2.52
CA PHE A 208 10.31 3.26 -3.03
C PHE A 208 9.52 2.02 -2.65
N LYS A 209 8.84 2.05 -1.49
CA LYS A 209 8.00 0.94 -1.02
C LYS A 209 6.82 0.72 -1.97
N VAL A 210 6.20 1.80 -2.44
CA VAL A 210 5.09 1.76 -3.41
C VAL A 210 5.59 1.26 -4.77
N VAL A 211 6.70 1.83 -5.27
CA VAL A 211 7.26 1.44 -6.58
C VAL A 211 7.71 -0.03 -6.61
N ALA A 212 8.21 -0.58 -5.49
CA ALA A 212 8.64 -1.97 -5.42
C ALA A 212 7.52 -2.99 -5.67
N GLU A 213 6.26 -2.63 -5.40
CA GLU A 213 5.08 -3.48 -5.62
C GLU A 213 4.63 -3.47 -7.10
N CYS A 214 4.95 -2.39 -7.83
CA CYS A 214 4.44 -2.13 -9.18
C CYS A 214 4.77 -3.19 -10.24
N PRO A 215 5.99 -3.77 -10.34
CA PRO A 215 6.30 -4.75 -11.38
C PRO A 215 5.39 -5.99 -11.34
N ILE A 216 5.10 -6.51 -10.15
CA ILE A 216 4.23 -7.69 -9.98
C ILE A 216 2.78 -7.31 -10.33
N ILE A 217 2.34 -6.13 -9.90
CA ILE A 217 1.01 -5.60 -10.21
C ILE A 217 0.82 -5.46 -11.73
N VAL A 218 1.78 -4.85 -12.44
CA VAL A 218 1.71 -4.66 -13.90
C VAL A 218 1.60 -6.01 -14.61
N VAL A 219 2.37 -7.02 -14.18
CA VAL A 219 2.26 -8.38 -14.72
C VAL A 219 0.87 -8.96 -14.47
N SER A 220 0.31 -8.80 -13.27
CA SER A 220 -1.05 -9.25 -12.93
C SER A 220 -2.11 -8.58 -13.82
N ILE A 221 -2.02 -7.26 -14.01
CA ILE A 221 -2.95 -6.51 -14.87
C ILE A 221 -2.85 -6.97 -16.32
N PHE A 222 -1.65 -7.20 -16.86
CA PHE A 222 -1.49 -7.72 -18.22
C PHE A 222 -1.98 -9.16 -18.38
N GLN A 223 -1.91 -9.99 -17.33
CA GLN A 223 -2.52 -11.32 -17.35
C GLN A 223 -4.05 -11.25 -17.48
N ALA A 224 -4.69 -10.27 -16.83
CA ALA A 224 -6.13 -10.03 -16.90
C ALA A 224 -6.56 -9.32 -18.20
N TYR A 225 -5.83 -8.28 -18.61
CA TYR A 225 -6.16 -7.37 -19.72
C TYR A 225 -5.18 -7.51 -20.89
N LYS A 226 -5.25 -8.66 -21.59
CA LYS A 226 -4.34 -8.98 -22.70
C LYS A 226 -4.34 -7.95 -23.84
N THR A 227 -5.44 -7.22 -24.00
CA THR A 227 -5.60 -6.17 -25.02
C THR A 227 -4.73 -4.94 -24.74
N LEU A 228 -4.32 -4.70 -23.48
CA LEU A 228 -3.53 -3.54 -23.08
C LEU A 228 -2.02 -3.74 -23.29
N LEU A 229 -1.54 -4.98 -23.49
CA LEU A 229 -0.11 -5.29 -23.60
C LEU A 229 0.58 -4.55 -24.75
N PRO A 230 0.11 -4.62 -26.01
CA PRO A 230 0.87 -4.09 -27.14
C PRO A 230 1.15 -2.59 -27.02
N LYS A 231 0.20 -1.84 -26.44
CA LYS A 231 0.30 -0.41 -26.21
C LYS A 231 1.21 -0.06 -25.03
N ASN A 232 1.13 -0.81 -23.93
CA ASN A 232 1.70 -0.40 -22.65
C ASN A 232 3.07 -1.03 -22.36
N VAL A 233 3.34 -2.27 -22.80
CA VAL A 233 4.63 -2.94 -22.55
C VAL A 233 5.84 -2.10 -23.01
N PRO A 234 5.85 -1.51 -24.23
CA PRO A 234 6.98 -0.68 -24.66
C PRO A 234 7.22 0.56 -23.78
N GLN A 235 6.20 1.02 -23.05
CA GLN A 235 6.29 2.17 -22.15
C GLN A 235 6.77 1.78 -20.75
N PHE A 236 6.38 0.59 -20.26
CA PHE A 236 6.79 0.07 -18.95
C PHE A 236 8.22 -0.46 -18.94
N THR A 237 8.66 -1.17 -19.98
CA THR A 237 10.00 -1.77 -20.04
C THR A 237 11.14 -0.78 -19.74
N PRO A 238 11.24 0.40 -20.40
CA PRO A 238 12.31 1.34 -20.12
C PRO A 238 12.24 1.93 -18.70
N ARG A 239 11.02 2.15 -18.18
CA ARG A 239 10.77 2.68 -16.83
C ARG A 239 11.19 1.71 -15.73
N ILE A 240 10.79 0.45 -15.85
CA ILE A 240 11.20 -0.63 -14.93
C ILE A 240 12.72 -0.80 -15.00
N GLN A 241 13.31 -0.79 -16.20
CA GLN A 241 14.77 -0.90 -16.34
C GLN A 241 15.50 0.30 -15.72
N ALA A 242 15.02 1.52 -15.93
CA ALA A 242 15.55 2.71 -15.27
C ALA A 242 15.44 2.58 -13.75
N ALA A 243 14.32 2.01 -13.27
CA ALA A 243 14.09 1.85 -11.85
C ALA A 243 15.02 0.84 -11.18
N LEU A 244 15.24 -0.30 -11.83
CA LEU A 244 16.19 -1.33 -11.37
C LEU A 244 17.65 -0.85 -11.43
N LYS A 245 17.97 0.07 -12.36
CA LYS A 245 19.30 0.68 -12.48
C LYS A 245 19.55 1.80 -11.48
N LEU A 246 18.50 2.37 -10.88
CA LEU A 246 18.64 3.36 -9.84
C LEU A 246 19.25 2.68 -8.59
N GLN A 247 20.56 2.76 -8.47
CA GLN A 247 21.28 2.34 -7.27
C GLN A 247 21.10 3.40 -6.20
N ALA A 248 20.87 2.99 -4.94
CA ALA A 248 20.91 3.90 -3.82
C ALA A 248 22.29 4.56 -3.77
N GLY A 249 22.36 5.90 -3.64
CA GLY A 249 23.62 6.66 -3.66
C GLY A 249 24.75 6.12 -2.77
N PRO A 250 24.50 5.54 -1.58
CA PRO A 250 25.53 4.88 -0.79
C PRO A 250 26.12 3.62 -1.43
N GLN A 251 25.31 2.87 -2.18
CA GLN A 251 25.72 1.66 -2.88
C GLN A 251 26.53 2.00 -4.14
N GLN A 252 26.16 3.07 -4.84
CA GLN A 252 26.94 3.61 -5.95
C GLN A 252 28.30 4.13 -5.45
N ARG A 253 28.34 4.94 -4.38
CA ARG A 253 29.59 5.41 -3.77
C ARG A 253 30.46 4.26 -3.25
N ALA A 254 29.87 3.23 -2.65
CA ALA A 254 30.59 2.02 -2.24
C ALA A 254 31.16 1.27 -3.45
N HIS A 255 30.41 1.14 -4.55
CA HIS A 255 30.86 0.47 -5.77
C HIS A 255 31.94 1.26 -6.52
N GLU A 256 31.81 2.59 -6.59
CA GLU A 256 32.82 3.50 -7.15
C GLU A 256 34.10 3.50 -6.30
N SER A 257 33.98 3.52 -4.97
CA SER A 257 35.15 3.42 -4.08
C SER A 257 35.82 2.04 -4.10
N ALA A 258 35.07 0.96 -4.37
CA ALA A 258 35.61 -0.39 -4.55
C ALA A 258 36.28 -0.55 -5.93
N ALA A 259 35.70 0.02 -6.99
CA ALA A 259 36.28 0.07 -8.31
C ALA A 259 37.57 0.91 -8.34
N ALA A 260 37.60 2.04 -7.64
CA ALA A 260 38.79 2.87 -7.48
C ALA A 260 39.90 2.19 -6.66
N LYS A 261 39.56 1.19 -5.83
CA LYS A 261 40.52 0.44 -4.99
C LYS A 261 40.96 -0.91 -5.59
N ALA A 262 40.56 -1.25 -6.82
CA ALA A 262 40.89 -2.52 -7.50
C ALA A 262 40.75 -3.77 -6.60
N THR A 263 39.86 -3.74 -5.61
CA THR A 263 39.66 -4.82 -4.65
C THR A 263 38.25 -5.35 -4.82
N ILE A 264 38.15 -6.45 -5.56
CA ILE A 264 36.96 -7.28 -5.62
C ILE A 264 36.63 -7.73 -4.19
N PHE A 265 35.53 -7.23 -3.64
CA PHE A 265 35.08 -7.57 -2.29
C PHE A 265 34.44 -8.97 -2.30
N HIS A 266 35.26 -10.02 -2.37
CA HIS A 266 34.85 -11.36 -1.91
C HIS A 266 35.08 -11.44 -0.40
N LYS A 267 34.11 -11.01 0.38
CA LYS A 267 33.96 -11.45 1.78
C LYS A 267 32.53 -11.94 1.99
N LEU A 268 32.30 -13.19 1.58
CA LEU A 268 31.51 -14.08 2.41
C LEU A 268 32.35 -14.32 3.67
N ARG A 269 31.89 -13.84 4.82
CA ARG A 269 32.39 -14.30 6.12
C ARG A 269 31.39 -15.30 6.70
N PRO A 270 31.90 -16.26 7.48
CA PRO A 270 31.13 -17.41 7.98
C PRO A 270 29.99 -16.99 8.90
#